data_AF-A0A527DX60-F1
#
_entry.id   AF-A0A527DX60-F1
#
_cell.length_a   1.000
_cell.length_b   1.000
_cell.length_c   1.000
_cell.angle_alpha   90.00
_cell.angle_beta   90.00
_cell.angle_gamma   90.00
#
_symmetry.space_group_name_H-M   'P 1'
#
loop_
_entity.id
_entity.type
_entity.pdbx_description
1 polymer ?
#
loop_
_entity_poly.entity_id
_entity_poly.type
_entity_poly.pdbx_seq_one_letter_code
_entity_poly.pdbx_strand_id
1 'polypeptide(L)'
;MSLYDPKNSYTPDLVSSQPWDTIEAFYISLTNEAFDQQPMVELIRHIRSAYAENRFYAFTSMHTLIVGVNNPIEFNRDILRIDYHSSDGTWAFNYLSKPFKPAEFVRRYPAALGIEKFDSFVQMIGW
;
A
#
# COMPACT_ATOMS: atom_id res chain seq x y z
N MET A 1 -12.60 38.01 15.57
CA MET A 1 -12.78 36.72 14.88
C MET A 1 -12.61 36.98 13.40
N SER A 2 -11.42 36.68 12.87
CA SER A 2 -11.14 36.79 11.44
C SER A 2 -11.39 35.42 10.82
N LEU A 3 -12.43 35.31 9.98
CA LEU A 3 -12.69 34.16 9.15
C LEU A 3 -11.64 34.15 8.03
N TYR A 4 -10.54 33.45 8.25
CA TYR A 4 -9.65 33.05 7.17
C TYR A 4 -10.38 31.96 6.36
N ASP A 5 -10.80 32.29 5.14
CA ASP A 5 -11.16 31.30 4.11
C ASP A 5 -10.35 31.58 2.84
N PRO A 6 -9.12 31.03 2.73
CA PRO A 6 -8.41 31.00 1.47
C PRO A 6 -8.69 29.66 0.80
N LYS A 7 -9.58 29.68 -0.20
CA LYS A 7 -9.65 28.76 -1.35
C LYS A 7 -8.69 27.56 -1.26
N ASN A 8 -9.24 26.39 -0.93
CA ASN A 8 -8.71 25.03 -1.07
C ASN A 8 -7.41 24.94 -1.93
N SER A 9 -6.25 25.26 -1.35
CA SER A 9 -4.96 25.29 -2.04
C SER A 9 -4.33 23.89 -2.04
N TYR A 10 -5.11 22.90 -2.48
CA TYR A 10 -4.64 21.53 -2.55
C TYR A 10 -3.76 21.33 -3.78
N THR A 11 -2.49 21.02 -3.54
CA THR A 11 -1.58 20.53 -4.58
C THR A 11 -1.38 19.03 -4.37
N PRO A 12 -1.73 18.19 -5.36
CA PRO A 12 -1.47 16.76 -5.31
C PRO A 12 0.02 16.48 -5.11
N ASP A 13 0.34 15.58 -4.20
CA ASP A 13 1.70 15.07 -3.99
C ASP A 13 1.84 13.78 -4.80
N LEU A 14 2.41 13.88 -5.99
CA LEU A 14 2.47 12.79 -6.96
C LEU A 14 3.81 12.07 -6.87
N VAL A 15 3.75 10.75 -6.75
CA VAL A 15 4.90 9.86 -6.69
C VAL A 15 4.84 8.89 -7.86
N SER A 16 5.95 8.77 -8.59
CA SER A 16 6.07 7.78 -9.66
C SER A 16 6.03 6.36 -9.10
N SER A 17 5.25 5.50 -9.73
CA SER A 17 5.26 4.07 -9.41
C SER A 17 6.64 3.45 -9.69
N GLN A 18 7.03 2.48 -8.88
CA GLN A 18 8.21 1.65 -9.10
C GLN A 18 7.82 0.36 -9.84
N PRO A 19 8.71 -0.20 -10.68
CA PRO A 19 8.49 -1.51 -11.27
C PRO A 19 8.34 -2.58 -10.18
N TRP A 20 7.41 -3.52 -10.38
CA TRP A 20 7.15 -4.60 -9.43
C TRP A 20 8.38 -5.46 -9.13
N ASP A 21 9.24 -5.72 -10.13
CA ASP A 21 10.49 -6.46 -9.93
C ASP A 21 11.45 -5.74 -8.96
N THR A 22 11.49 -4.41 -9.01
CA THR A 22 12.30 -3.60 -8.09
C THR A 22 11.77 -3.69 -6.67
N ILE A 23 10.44 -3.65 -6.50
CA ILE A 23 9.79 -3.76 -5.19
C ILE A 23 10.00 -5.17 -4.61
N GLU A 24 9.84 -6.23 -5.42
CA GLU A 24 10.07 -7.60 -4.99
C GLU A 24 11.53 -7.80 -4.54
N ALA A 25 12.49 -7.32 -5.33
CA ALA A 25 13.91 -7.41 -4.99
C ALA A 25 14.23 -6.72 -3.64
N PHE A 26 13.59 -5.58 -3.35
CA PHE A 26 13.73 -4.88 -2.08
C PHE A 26 13.25 -5.71 -0.88
N TYR A 27 12.10 -6.38 -0.97
CA TYR A 27 11.63 -7.22 0.14
C TYR A 27 12.43 -8.53 0.28
N ILE A 28 12.95 -9.07 -0.83
CA ILE A 28 13.90 -10.19 -0.78
C ILE A 28 15.18 -9.76 -0.04
N SER A 29 15.73 -8.57 -0.32
CA SER A 29 16.93 -8.11 0.39
C SER A 29 16.66 -7.89 1.88
N LEU A 30 15.51 -7.33 2.26
CA LEU A 30 15.11 -7.20 3.68
C LEU A 30 15.02 -8.56 4.39
N THR A 31 14.46 -9.57 3.72
CA THR A 31 14.34 -10.95 4.25
C THR A 31 15.71 -11.55 4.53
N ASN A 32 16.70 -11.28 3.67
CA ASN A 32 18.04 -11.82 3.81
C ASN A 32 18.91 -11.06 4.83
N GLU A 33 18.70 -9.75 4.97
CA GLU A 33 19.66 -8.87 5.65
C GLU A 33 19.16 -8.27 6.98
N ALA A 34 17.85 -8.22 7.22
CA ALA A 34 17.29 -7.48 8.35
C ALA A 34 16.24 -8.25 9.14
N PHE A 35 15.10 -8.57 8.53
CA PHE A 35 13.97 -9.21 9.20
C PHE A 35 13.14 -9.99 8.19
N ASP A 36 12.49 -11.07 8.63
CA ASP A 36 11.72 -11.93 7.74
C ASP A 36 10.55 -11.17 7.09
N GLN A 37 10.65 -10.95 5.78
CA GLN A 37 9.64 -10.29 4.94
C GLN A 37 9.15 -11.22 3.83
N GLN A 38 9.35 -12.53 3.97
CA GLN A 38 8.87 -13.51 3.01
C GLN A 38 7.36 -13.35 2.70
N PRO A 39 6.48 -13.03 3.67
CA PRO A 39 5.07 -12.78 3.37
C PRO A 39 4.81 -11.57 2.46
N MET A 40 5.63 -10.51 2.52
CA MET A 40 5.53 -9.38 1.59
C MET A 40 5.93 -9.79 0.17
N VAL A 41 6.98 -10.60 0.03
CA VAL A 41 7.42 -11.15 -1.26
C VAL A 41 6.30 -11.98 -1.88
N GLU A 42 5.66 -12.83 -1.09
CA GLU A 42 4.51 -13.66 -1.52
C GLU A 42 3.31 -12.81 -1.94
N LEU A 43 2.98 -11.78 -1.16
CA LEU A 43 1.92 -10.84 -1.51
C LEU A 43 2.21 -10.14 -2.85
N ILE A 44 3.44 -9.66 -3.06
CA ILE A 44 3.83 -9.01 -4.32
C ILE A 44 3.69 -9.95 -5.51
N ARG A 45 4.18 -11.19 -5.39
CA ARG A 45 4.03 -12.22 -6.43
C ARG A 45 2.57 -12.55 -6.71
N HIS A 46 1.74 -12.63 -5.66
CA HIS A 46 0.31 -12.82 -5.80
C HIS A 46 -0.32 -11.66 -6.58
N ILE A 47 -0.05 -10.40 -6.20
CA ILE A 47 -0.57 -9.22 -6.89
C ILE A 47 -0.22 -9.24 -8.38
N ARG A 48 1.03 -9.55 -8.70
CA ARG A 48 1.51 -9.60 -10.10
C ARG A 48 0.87 -10.71 -10.93
N SER A 49 0.51 -11.83 -10.31
CA SER A 49 -0.01 -13.02 -11.02
C SER A 49 -1.53 -13.03 -11.09
N ALA A 50 -2.22 -12.57 -10.04
CA ALA A 50 -3.67 -12.57 -9.95
C ALA A 50 -4.32 -11.37 -10.68
N TYR A 51 -3.58 -10.26 -10.84
CA TYR A 51 -4.09 -9.04 -11.45
C TYR A 51 -3.31 -8.70 -12.71
N ALA A 52 -4.01 -8.22 -13.74
CA ALA A 52 -3.40 -7.85 -15.00
C ALA A 52 -2.30 -6.81 -14.82
N GLU A 53 -1.25 -6.89 -15.66
CA GLU A 53 -0.21 -5.88 -15.70
C GLU A 53 -0.83 -4.48 -15.85
N ASN A 54 -0.38 -3.55 -15.00
CA ASN A 54 -0.85 -2.16 -14.93
C ASN A 54 -2.24 -1.94 -14.29
N ARG A 55 -2.89 -2.97 -13.72
CA ARG A 55 -4.07 -2.71 -12.87
C ARG A 55 -3.68 -1.97 -11.59
N PHE A 56 -2.55 -2.36 -11.01
CA PHE A 56 -2.01 -1.78 -9.80
C PHE A 56 -0.64 -1.21 -10.03
N TYR A 57 -0.43 -0.07 -9.37
CA TYR A 57 0.84 0.62 -9.30
C TYR A 57 1.27 0.68 -7.84
N ALA A 58 2.56 0.57 -7.59
CA ALA A 58 3.07 0.58 -6.25
C ALA A 58 4.40 1.30 -6.13
N PHE A 59 4.75 1.66 -4.91
CA PHE A 59 6.09 2.07 -4.51
C PHE A 59 6.30 1.72 -3.04
N THR A 60 7.54 1.78 -2.57
CA THR A 60 7.87 1.57 -1.15
C THR A 60 8.18 2.88 -0.44
N SER A 61 7.76 2.97 0.82
CA SER A 61 8.17 4.05 1.73
C SER A 61 8.72 3.41 3.00
N MET A 62 10.04 3.49 3.18
CA MET A 62 10.77 2.66 4.16
C MET A 62 10.47 1.17 3.94
N HIS A 63 9.66 0.53 4.80
CA HIS A 63 9.25 -0.88 4.69
C HIS A 63 7.78 -1.05 4.29
N THR A 64 7.02 0.05 4.19
CA THR A 64 5.61 0.03 3.82
C THR A 64 5.46 -0.11 2.31
N LEU A 65 4.65 -1.06 1.88
CA LEU A 65 4.20 -1.17 0.50
C LEU A 65 3.00 -0.25 0.31
N ILE A 66 3.07 0.64 -0.67
CA ILE A 66 1.98 1.53 -1.03
C ILE A 66 1.46 1.10 -2.39
N VAL A 67 0.18 0.74 -2.45
CA VAL A 67 -0.51 0.28 -3.66
C VAL A 67 -1.64 1.24 -4.00
N GLY A 68 -1.80 1.57 -5.28
CA GLY A 68 -2.91 2.35 -5.79
C GLY A 68 -3.27 1.93 -7.22
N VAL A 69 -4.38 2.48 -7.72
CA VAL A 69 -4.89 2.21 -9.09
C VAL A 69 -4.52 3.28 -10.10
N ASN A 70 -3.93 4.39 -9.65
CA ASN A 70 -3.53 5.52 -10.49
C ASN A 70 -2.00 5.55 -10.71
N ASN A 71 -1.57 6.02 -11.87
CA ASN A 71 -0.16 6.31 -12.16
C ASN A 71 -0.03 7.68 -12.85
N PRO A 72 0.66 8.67 -12.28
CA PRO A 72 1.37 8.64 -10.98
C PRO A 72 0.44 8.46 -9.78
N ILE A 73 0.98 7.94 -8.68
CA ILE A 73 0.24 7.69 -7.44
C ILE A 73 0.18 8.98 -6.63
N GLU A 74 -1.00 9.39 -6.19
CA GLU A 74 -1.19 10.54 -5.29
C GLU A 74 -1.04 10.11 -3.83
N PHE A 75 -0.06 10.69 -3.13
CA PHE A 75 0.20 10.34 -1.74
C PHE A 75 -0.99 10.70 -0.85
N ASN A 76 -1.41 9.77 0.01
CA ASN A 76 -2.59 9.86 0.88
C ASN A 76 -3.95 9.93 0.17
N ARG A 77 -4.05 9.51 -1.10
CA ARG A 77 -5.35 9.43 -1.78
C ARG A 77 -5.48 8.20 -2.65
N ASP A 78 -6.56 7.47 -2.42
CA ASP A 78 -6.89 6.25 -3.13
C ASP A 78 -5.70 5.27 -3.14
N ILE A 79 -5.09 5.11 -1.96
CA ILE A 79 -3.96 4.22 -1.73
C ILE A 79 -4.20 3.30 -0.54
N LEU A 80 -3.70 2.08 -0.65
CA LEU A 80 -3.59 1.12 0.43
C LEU A 80 -2.13 1.06 0.87
N ARG A 81 -1.90 1.32 2.16
CA ARG A 81 -0.63 1.08 2.82
C ARG A 81 -0.65 -0.28 3.50
N ILE A 82 0.39 -1.06 3.26
CA ILE A 82 0.53 -2.42 3.74
C ILE A 82 1.87 -2.55 4.44
N ASP A 83 1.81 -2.92 5.71
CA ASP A 83 2.98 -3.27 6.51
C ASP A 83 2.85 -4.72 6.98
N TYR A 84 3.97 -5.43 7.01
CA TYR A 84 4.08 -6.74 7.65
C TYR A 84 5.05 -6.66 8.83
N HIS A 85 4.52 -6.87 10.03
CA HIS A 85 5.25 -6.87 11.28
C HIS A 85 5.73 -8.30 11.59
N SER A 86 6.97 -8.60 11.23
CA SER A 86 7.55 -9.94 11.40
C SER A 86 7.70 -10.35 12.88
N SER A 87 7.81 -9.38 13.78
CA SER A 87 7.96 -9.62 15.22
C SER A 87 6.76 -10.30 15.87
N ASP A 88 5.55 -10.02 15.38
CA ASP A 88 4.30 -10.58 15.91
C ASP A 88 3.48 -11.33 14.84
N GLY A 89 4.01 -11.43 13.62
CA GLY A 89 3.37 -12.12 12.51
C GLY A 89 2.03 -11.47 12.14
N THR A 90 1.98 -10.14 12.10
CA THR A 90 0.75 -9.42 11.78
C THR A 90 0.89 -8.50 10.57
N TRP A 91 -0.21 -8.36 9.84
CA TRP A 91 -0.38 -7.40 8.78
C TRP A 91 -1.06 -6.15 9.32
N ALA A 92 -0.69 -4.98 8.80
CA ALA A 92 -1.43 -3.74 8.98
C ALA A 92 -1.82 -3.18 7.61
N PHE A 93 -3.13 -3.07 7.38
CA PHE A 93 -3.72 -2.54 6.15
C PHE A 93 -4.39 -1.21 6.47
N ASN A 94 -3.98 -0.16 5.78
CA ASN A 94 -4.43 1.21 6.03
C ASN A 94 -4.80 1.88 4.70
N TYR A 95 -6.10 2.06 4.47
CA TYR A 95 -6.62 2.65 3.23
C TYR A 95 -6.98 4.12 3.42
N LEU A 96 -6.43 4.96 2.54
CA LEU A 96 -6.62 6.41 2.54
C LEU A 96 -7.37 6.79 1.26
N SER A 97 -8.68 7.04 1.35
CA SER A 97 -9.48 7.42 0.17
C SER A 97 -9.37 8.90 -0.19
N LYS A 98 -9.04 9.76 0.78
CA LYS A 98 -8.97 11.21 0.59
C LYS A 98 -7.75 11.82 1.30
N PRO A 99 -7.12 12.84 0.70
CA PRO A 99 -6.01 13.54 1.33
C PRO A 99 -6.49 14.28 2.58
N PHE A 100 -5.62 14.34 3.60
CA PHE A 100 -5.84 14.99 4.90
C PHE A 100 -7.07 14.49 5.68
N LYS A 101 -7.66 13.37 5.28
CA LYS A 101 -8.65 12.66 6.06
C LYS A 101 -7.99 11.48 6.77
N PRO A 102 -8.53 11.07 7.94
CA PRO A 102 -8.17 9.79 8.51
C PRO A 102 -8.40 8.67 7.50
N ALA A 103 -7.67 7.58 7.70
CA ALA A 103 -7.88 6.35 6.98
C ALA A 103 -9.35 5.93 7.03
N GLU A 104 -9.90 5.55 5.88
CA GLU A 104 -11.26 5.04 5.79
C GLU A 104 -11.37 3.66 6.44
N PHE A 105 -10.29 2.87 6.41
CA PHE A 105 -10.11 1.78 7.35
C PHE A 105 -8.66 1.57 7.73
N VAL A 106 -8.48 1.09 8.97
CA VAL A 106 -7.23 0.54 9.48
C VAL A 106 -7.57 -0.83 10.07
N ARG A 107 -6.97 -1.89 9.53
CA ARG A 107 -7.22 -3.26 9.97
C ARG A 107 -5.92 -4.01 10.17
N ARG A 108 -5.92 -4.90 11.15
CA ARG A 108 -4.81 -5.80 11.42
C ARG A 108 -5.26 -7.25 11.25
N TYR A 109 -4.37 -8.07 10.71
CA TYR A 109 -4.66 -9.47 10.43
C TYR A 109 -3.49 -10.37 10.83
N PRO A 110 -3.73 -11.62 11.25
CA PRO A 110 -2.69 -12.62 11.37
C PRO A 110 -1.99 -12.90 10.03
N ALA A 111 -0.71 -13.30 10.08
CA ALA A 111 0.15 -13.55 8.92
C ALA A 111 -0.54 -14.42 7.84
N ALA A 112 -1.24 -15.48 8.26
CA ALA A 112 -1.88 -16.44 7.38
C ALA A 112 -3.00 -15.85 6.49
N LEU A 113 -3.53 -14.67 6.81
CA LEU A 113 -4.67 -14.09 6.11
C LEU A 113 -4.28 -12.95 5.13
N GLY A 114 -3.01 -12.59 5.02
CA GLY A 114 -2.57 -11.39 4.28
C GLY A 114 -3.11 -11.31 2.85
N ILE A 115 -2.90 -12.37 2.07
CA ILE A 115 -3.35 -12.46 0.66
C ILE A 115 -4.88 -12.43 0.56
N GLU A 116 -5.57 -13.27 1.34
CA GLU A 116 -7.05 -13.32 1.34
C GLU A 116 -7.65 -11.95 1.68
N LYS A 117 -7.06 -11.22 2.64
CA LYS A 117 -7.55 -9.90 3.05
C LYS A 117 -7.20 -8.81 2.05
N PHE A 118 -6.11 -8.95 1.31
CA PHE A 118 -5.85 -8.09 0.16
C PHE A 118 -6.92 -8.28 -0.92
N ASP A 119 -7.21 -9.52 -1.33
CA ASP A 119 -8.23 -9.78 -2.35
C ASP A 119 -9.62 -9.33 -1.90
N SER A 120 -9.96 -9.56 -0.63
CA SER A 120 -11.20 -9.06 -0.02
C SER A 120 -11.30 -7.53 -0.06
N PHE A 121 -10.19 -6.84 0.19
CA PHE A 121 -10.12 -5.39 0.11
C PHE A 121 -10.35 -4.90 -1.33
N VAL A 122 -9.68 -5.51 -2.31
CA VAL A 122 -9.83 -5.15 -3.74
C VAL A 122 -11.30 -5.26 -4.15
N GLN A 123 -11.95 -6.37 -3.81
CA GLN A 123 -13.38 -6.58 -4.07
C GLN A 123 -14.27 -5.55 -3.35
N MET A 124 -13.98 -5.26 -2.08
CA MET A 124 -14.79 -4.34 -1.27
C MET A 124 -14.75 -2.91 -1.79
N ILE A 125 -13.57 -2.43 -2.22
CA ILE A 125 -13.41 -1.07 -2.74
C ILE A 125 -13.79 -0.97 -4.22
N GLY A 126 -13.79 -2.09 -4.95
CA GLY A 126 -14.04 -2.10 -6.39
C GLY A 126 -12.81 -1.67 -7.20
N TRP A 127 -11.63 -1.94 -6.66
CA TRP A 127 -10.35 -1.83 -7.34
C TRP A 127 -10.15 -2.99 -8.32
#